data_AF-A0A3A9ZJC6-F1
#
_entry.id   AF-A0A3A9ZJC6-F1
#
_cell.length_a   1.000
_cell.length_b   1.000
_cell.length_c   1.000
_cell.angle_alpha   90.00
_cell.angle_beta   90.00
_cell.angle_gamma   90.00
#
_symmetry.space_group_name_H-M   'P 1'
#
loop_
_entity.id
_entity.type
_entity.pdbx_description
1 polymer ?
#
loop_
_entity_poly.entity_id
_entity_poly.type
_entity_poly.pdbx_seq_one_letter_code
_entity_poly.pdbx_strand_id
1 'polypeptide(L)'
;MTTAAHTGRPATRRGRQLSQIALTAAVTVALAVVTGVSAGLNLTQWLSYGLAVSLVLWVGGAVSGQILLARLLDRGTGEQVLDYLRQLLWIIPRVYVPLGFVAVACGLALVTHTGESYLQPRVLIPLALYVLTAIAGSAISAPGYLKLLRLADQHGPDHPAVRQRLQPLAWLNRIELALVVGVGFTLLASAI
;
A
#
# COMPACT_ATOMS: atom_id res chain seq x y z
N MET A 1 39.50 -29.73 21.11
CA MET A 1 40.00 -29.06 19.89
C MET A 1 39.11 -29.56 18.76
N THR A 2 38.34 -28.76 18.02
CA THR A 2 38.58 -27.38 17.58
C THR A 2 37.23 -26.73 17.29
N THR A 3 37.04 -25.53 17.84
CA THR A 3 35.96 -24.59 17.58
C THR A 3 35.98 -24.16 16.11
N ALA A 4 34.84 -24.13 15.43
CA ALA A 4 34.69 -23.46 14.14
C ALA A 4 33.55 -22.45 14.22
N ALA A 5 33.95 -21.18 14.27
CA ALA A 5 33.12 -20.00 14.20
C ALA A 5 32.69 -19.70 12.74
N HIS A 6 31.41 -19.37 12.55
CA HIS A 6 30.87 -18.79 11.32
C HIS A 6 29.48 -18.23 11.67
N THR A 7 29.09 -16.98 11.48
CA THR A 7 29.64 -15.80 10.81
C THR A 7 28.88 -14.58 11.32
N GLY A 8 29.59 -13.49 11.64
CA GLY A 8 28.96 -12.19 11.80
C GLY A 8 28.35 -11.73 10.47
N ARG A 9 27.04 -11.45 10.45
CA ARG A 9 26.39 -10.77 9.32
C ARG A 9 27.00 -9.36 9.19
N PRO A 10 27.49 -8.95 8.00
CA PRO A 10 28.16 -7.66 7.85
C PRO A 10 27.14 -6.51 7.99
N ALA A 11 27.37 -5.65 8.98
CA ALA A 11 26.56 -4.46 9.27
C ALA A 11 26.48 -3.45 8.09
N THR A 12 27.33 -3.59 7.07
CA THR A 12 27.48 -2.67 5.93
C THR A 12 26.39 -2.79 4.87
N ARG A 13 25.72 -3.95 4.73
CA ARG A 13 24.74 -4.19 3.64
C ARG A 13 23.43 -3.40 3.84
N ARG A 14 23.02 -3.22 5.11
CA ARG A 14 21.77 -2.54 5.49
C ARG A 14 21.81 -1.03 5.22
N GLY A 15 22.96 -0.39 5.46
CA GLY A 15 23.16 1.03 5.19
C GLY A 15 23.10 1.35 3.68
N ARG A 16 23.68 0.49 2.85
CA ARG A 16 23.69 0.65 1.39
C ARG A 16 22.30 0.51 0.76
N GLN A 17 21.47 -0.38 1.28
CA GLN A 17 20.11 -0.61 0.78
C GLN A 17 19.14 0.53 1.13
N LEU A 18 19.21 1.07 2.36
CA LEU A 18 18.40 2.25 2.75
C LEU A 18 18.81 3.48 1.93
N SER A 19 20.10 3.64 1.66
CA SER A 19 20.62 4.69 0.79
C SER A 19 20.06 4.59 -0.64
N GLN A 20 19.93 3.39 -1.21
CA GLN A 20 19.36 3.21 -2.54
C GLN A 20 17.87 3.55 -2.61
N ILE A 21 17.06 3.11 -1.64
CA ILE A 21 15.62 3.44 -1.61
C ILE A 21 15.42 4.95 -1.47
N ALA A 22 16.15 5.59 -0.56
CA ALA A 22 16.09 7.03 -0.35
C ALA A 22 16.54 7.78 -1.61
N LEU A 23 17.60 7.33 -2.28
CA LEU A 23 18.09 7.93 -3.52
C LEU A 23 17.04 7.81 -4.64
N THR A 24 16.47 6.63 -4.86
CA THR A 24 15.44 6.44 -5.89
C THR A 24 14.21 7.31 -5.62
N ALA A 25 13.76 7.38 -4.37
CA ALA A 25 12.66 8.25 -3.98
C ALA A 25 13.00 9.73 -4.22
N ALA A 26 14.18 10.18 -3.79
CA ALA A 26 14.61 11.56 -3.95
C ALA A 26 14.75 11.95 -5.43
N VAL A 27 15.35 11.10 -6.27
CA VAL A 27 15.46 11.34 -7.71
C VAL A 27 14.08 11.39 -8.36
N THR A 28 13.17 10.48 -8.00
CA THR A 28 11.81 10.46 -8.54
C THR A 28 11.05 11.73 -8.20
N VAL A 29 11.11 12.17 -6.94
CA VAL A 29 10.47 13.41 -6.48
C VAL A 29 11.09 14.64 -7.13
N ALA A 30 12.43 14.71 -7.19
CA ALA A 30 13.14 15.81 -7.82
C ALA A 30 12.79 15.94 -9.30
N LEU A 31 12.73 14.83 -10.04
CA LEU A 31 12.32 14.82 -11.44
C LEU A 31 10.86 15.30 -11.59
N ALA A 32 9.94 14.79 -10.77
CA ALA A 32 8.55 15.23 -10.80
C ALA A 32 8.44 16.75 -10.56
N VAL A 33 9.16 17.27 -9.56
CA VAL A 33 9.20 18.71 -9.25
C VAL A 33 9.77 19.51 -10.42
N VAL A 34 10.93 19.15 -10.95
CA VAL A 34 11.58 19.83 -12.08
C VAL A 34 10.66 19.84 -13.29
N THR A 35 10.06 18.69 -13.63
CA THR A 35 9.13 18.61 -14.77
C THR A 35 7.92 19.50 -14.59
N GLY A 36 7.28 19.49 -13.40
CA GLY A 36 6.11 20.31 -13.17
C GLY A 36 6.42 21.82 -13.13
N VAL A 37 7.58 22.22 -12.58
CA VAL A 37 8.02 23.62 -12.63
C VAL A 37 8.30 24.03 -14.07
N SER A 38 9.01 23.20 -14.83
CA SER A 38 9.32 23.49 -16.24
C SER A 38 8.08 23.56 -17.14
N ALA A 39 7.03 22.80 -16.79
CA ALA A 39 5.75 22.82 -17.48
C ALA A 39 4.85 23.99 -17.07
N GLY A 40 5.26 24.82 -16.11
CA GLY A 40 4.48 25.98 -15.65
C GLY A 40 3.19 25.60 -14.93
N LEU A 41 3.19 24.48 -14.19
CA LEU A 41 1.99 24.00 -13.52
C LEU A 41 1.49 24.96 -12.44
N ASN A 42 0.19 25.25 -12.47
CA ASN A 42 -0.49 25.99 -11.42
C ASN A 42 -0.81 25.10 -10.20
N LEU A 43 -1.27 25.72 -9.10
CA LEU A 43 -1.57 25.01 -7.85
C LEU A 43 -2.60 23.89 -8.04
N THR A 44 -3.68 24.14 -8.77
CA THR A 44 -4.71 23.13 -9.06
C THR A 44 -4.12 21.92 -9.77
N GLN A 45 -3.25 22.13 -10.75
CA GLN A 45 -2.58 21.05 -11.47
C GLN A 45 -1.64 20.26 -10.55
N TRP A 46 -0.86 20.94 -9.71
CA TRP A 46 -0.01 20.29 -8.71
C TRP A 46 -0.79 19.39 -7.77
N LEU A 47 -1.89 19.89 -7.22
CA LEU A 47 -2.72 19.13 -6.30
C LEU A 47 -3.41 17.96 -7.01
N SER A 48 -3.93 18.16 -8.22
CA SER A 48 -4.57 17.10 -9.03
C SER A 48 -3.60 15.98 -9.39
N TYR A 49 -2.38 16.32 -9.83
CA TYR A 49 -1.37 15.30 -10.12
C TYR A 49 -0.83 14.63 -8.87
N GLY A 50 -0.66 15.37 -7.76
CA GLY A 50 -0.28 14.80 -6.47
C GLY A 50 -1.29 13.77 -5.97
N LEU A 51 -2.59 14.09 -6.07
CA LEU A 51 -3.69 13.16 -5.80
C LEU A 51 -3.63 11.95 -6.72
N ALA A 52 -3.57 12.16 -8.04
CA ALA A 52 -3.61 11.10 -9.04
C ALA A 52 -2.43 10.12 -8.91
N VAL A 53 -1.20 10.64 -8.81
CA VAL A 53 0.02 9.81 -8.66
C VAL A 53 -0.05 9.01 -7.36
N SER A 54 -0.49 9.62 -6.27
CA SER A 54 -0.60 8.93 -4.97
C SER A 54 -1.62 7.79 -5.03
N LEU A 55 -2.77 8.01 -5.66
CA LEU A 55 -3.77 6.97 -5.88
C LEU A 55 -3.26 5.86 -6.79
N VAL A 56 -2.56 6.18 -7.87
CA VAL A 56 -1.98 5.17 -8.79
C VAL A 56 -0.96 4.29 -8.06
N LEU A 57 -0.05 4.89 -7.30
CA LEU A 57 0.97 4.14 -6.56
C LEU A 57 0.36 3.31 -5.43
N TRP A 58 -0.62 3.85 -4.71
CA TRP A 58 -1.28 3.14 -3.61
C TRP A 58 -2.21 2.02 -4.11
N VAL A 59 -3.19 2.35 -4.95
CA VAL A 59 -4.19 1.40 -5.45
C VAL A 59 -3.57 0.42 -6.45
N GLY A 60 -2.72 0.90 -7.38
CA GLY A 60 -2.01 0.05 -8.32
C GLY A 60 -1.02 -0.90 -7.64
N GLY A 61 -0.37 -0.44 -6.58
CA GLY A 61 0.45 -1.28 -5.71
C GLY A 61 -0.37 -2.36 -4.99
N ALA A 62 -1.56 -2.03 -4.50
CA ALA A 62 -2.48 -2.99 -3.89
C ALA A 62 -2.99 -4.03 -4.89
N VAL A 63 -3.35 -3.63 -6.12
CA VAL A 63 -3.74 -4.54 -7.22
C VAL A 63 -2.61 -5.51 -7.54
N SER A 64 -1.41 -4.99 -7.76
CA SER A 64 -0.23 -5.82 -8.06
C SER A 64 0.05 -6.82 -6.92
N GLY A 65 -0.08 -6.35 -5.68
CA GLY A 65 0.07 -7.20 -4.50
C GLY A 65 -0.99 -8.29 -4.38
N GLN A 66 -2.24 -8.02 -4.76
CA GLN A 66 -3.31 -9.02 -4.77
C GLN A 66 -3.09 -10.08 -5.84
N ILE A 67 -2.61 -9.69 -7.03
CA ILE A 67 -2.26 -10.62 -8.11
C ILE A 67 -1.13 -11.54 -7.66
N LEU A 68 -0.08 -10.99 -7.05
CA LEU A 68 1.03 -11.79 -6.53
C LEU A 68 0.59 -12.73 -5.41
N LEU A 69 -0.21 -12.24 -4.46
CA LEU A 69 -0.76 -13.08 -3.39
C LEU A 69 -1.62 -14.21 -3.95
N ALA A 70 -2.49 -13.94 -4.93
CA ALA A 70 -3.31 -14.96 -5.58
C ALA A 70 -2.45 -16.03 -6.26
N ARG A 71 -1.39 -15.62 -6.96
CA ARG A 71 -0.42 -16.56 -7.56
C ARG A 71 0.28 -17.41 -6.51
N LEU A 72 0.70 -16.82 -5.40
CA LEU A 72 1.36 -17.54 -4.30
C LEU A 72 0.41 -18.50 -3.58
N LEU A 73 -0.87 -18.14 -3.45
CA LEU A 73 -1.89 -19.02 -2.87
C LEU A 73 -2.22 -20.23 -3.78
N ASP A 74 -2.09 -20.06 -5.09
CA ASP A 74 -2.35 -21.12 -6.08
C ASP A 74 -1.15 -22.06 -6.25
N ARG A 75 0.07 -21.51 -6.32
CA ARG A 75 1.27 -22.27 -6.73
C ARG A 75 2.46 -22.16 -5.79
N GLY A 76 2.38 -21.32 -4.76
CA GLY A 76 3.48 -21.07 -3.83
C GLY A 76 3.46 -22.03 -2.65
N THR A 77 4.61 -22.16 -1.99
CA THR A 77 4.69 -22.83 -0.68
C THR A 77 4.16 -21.91 0.42
N GLY A 78 3.73 -22.46 1.55
CA GLY A 78 3.31 -21.65 2.70
C GLY A 78 4.40 -20.67 3.14
N GLU A 79 5.68 -21.07 3.07
CA GLU A 79 6.81 -20.20 3.40
C GLU A 79 6.90 -18.98 2.48
N GLN A 80 6.76 -19.16 1.16
CA GLN A 80 6.74 -18.06 0.20
C GLN A 80 5.59 -17.08 0.44
N VAL A 81 4.41 -17.61 0.82
CA VAL A 81 3.25 -16.79 1.16
C VAL A 81 3.55 -15.95 2.41
N LEU A 82 4.09 -16.55 3.48
CA LEU A 82 4.40 -15.83 4.72
C LEU A 82 5.50 -14.79 4.52
N ASP A 83 6.52 -15.09 3.74
CA ASP A 83 7.57 -14.12 3.39
C ASP A 83 7.01 -12.92 2.65
N TYR A 84 6.10 -13.16 1.71
CA TYR A 84 5.37 -12.09 1.05
C TYR A 84 4.53 -11.26 2.03
N LEU A 85 3.82 -11.90 2.98
CA LEU A 85 3.05 -11.18 4.00
C LEU A 85 3.94 -10.35 4.94
N ARG A 86 5.13 -10.83 5.29
CA ARG A 86 6.14 -10.07 6.06
C ARG A 86 6.59 -8.84 5.28
N GLN A 87 6.80 -8.97 3.97
CA GLN A 87 7.12 -7.83 3.09
C GLN A 87 5.97 -6.83 3.04
N LEU A 88 4.71 -7.30 2.96
CA LEU A 88 3.54 -6.43 3.02
C LEU A 88 3.45 -5.65 4.33
N LEU A 89 3.62 -6.32 5.47
CA LEU A 89 3.64 -5.66 6.79
C LEU A 89 4.77 -4.63 6.92
N TRP A 90 5.84 -4.77 6.15
CA TRP A 90 6.90 -3.77 6.10
C TRP A 90 6.55 -2.59 5.18
N ILE A 91 6.06 -2.85 3.96
CA ILE A 91 5.83 -1.84 2.92
C ILE A 91 4.59 -0.97 3.19
N ILE A 92 3.49 -1.56 3.68
CA ILE A 92 2.21 -0.86 3.88
C ILE A 92 2.37 0.40 4.76
N PRO A 93 2.90 0.31 5.99
CA PRO A 93 3.02 1.50 6.86
C PRO A 93 4.07 2.51 6.38
N ARG A 94 4.99 2.10 5.50
CA ARG A 94 6.11 2.94 5.04
C ARG A 94 5.88 3.61 3.70
N VAL A 95 5.00 3.04 2.88
CA VAL A 95 4.76 3.49 1.51
C VAL A 95 3.29 3.77 1.29
N TYR A 96 2.41 2.79 1.50
CA TYR A 96 1.00 2.92 1.16
C TYR A 96 0.26 3.89 2.09
N VAL A 97 0.51 3.83 3.39
CA VAL A 97 -0.11 4.75 4.36
C VAL A 97 0.30 6.21 4.07
N PRO A 98 1.60 6.55 3.91
CA PRO A 98 2.01 7.88 3.47
C PRO A 98 1.39 8.34 2.15
N LEU A 99 1.33 7.47 1.13
CA LEU A 99 0.68 7.79 -0.15
C LEU A 99 -0.81 8.09 0.03
N GLY A 100 -1.51 7.32 0.86
CA GLY A 100 -2.90 7.58 1.23
C GLY A 100 -3.09 8.96 1.87
N PHE A 101 -2.19 9.35 2.78
CA PHE A 101 -2.20 10.70 3.37
C PHE A 101 -1.95 11.80 2.34
N VAL A 102 -1.01 11.62 1.41
CA VAL A 102 -0.77 12.58 0.33
C VAL A 102 -2.01 12.71 -0.55
N ALA A 103 -2.64 11.59 -0.93
CA ALA A 103 -3.88 11.61 -1.71
C ALA A 103 -4.98 12.40 -0.99
N VAL A 104 -5.24 12.12 0.28
CA VAL A 104 -6.26 12.85 1.07
C VAL A 104 -5.91 14.33 1.22
N ALA A 105 -4.65 14.65 1.53
CA ALA A 105 -4.22 16.04 1.68
C ALA A 105 -4.40 16.84 0.38
N CYS A 106 -3.97 16.30 -0.76
CA CYS A 106 -4.17 16.91 -2.07
C CYS A 106 -5.66 17.04 -2.42
N GLY A 107 -6.46 16.00 -2.17
CA GLY A 107 -7.90 16.02 -2.43
C GLY A 107 -8.65 17.07 -1.60
N LEU A 108 -8.39 17.16 -0.30
CA LEU A 108 -8.99 18.17 0.58
C LEU A 108 -8.53 19.59 0.21
N ALA A 109 -7.26 19.76 -0.14
CA ALA A 109 -6.73 21.03 -0.61
C ALA A 109 -7.39 21.46 -1.93
N LEU A 110 -7.66 20.55 -2.86
CA LEU A 110 -8.41 20.83 -4.09
C LEU A 110 -9.81 21.34 -3.78
N VAL A 111 -10.57 20.61 -2.95
CA VAL A 111 -11.95 21.00 -2.58
C VAL A 111 -11.98 22.39 -1.94
N THR A 112 -11.02 22.67 -1.06
CA THR A 112 -10.86 23.99 -0.43
C THR A 112 -10.52 25.06 -1.47
N HIS A 113 -9.61 24.77 -2.40
CA HIS A 113 -9.14 25.72 -3.40
C HIS A 113 -10.21 26.04 -4.46
N THR A 114 -11.01 25.06 -4.86
CA THR A 114 -12.08 25.23 -5.85
C THR A 114 -13.39 25.74 -5.24
N GLY A 115 -13.51 25.75 -3.91
CA GLY A 115 -14.72 26.16 -3.20
C GLY A 115 -15.85 25.14 -3.30
N GLU A 116 -15.53 23.88 -3.63
CA GLU A 116 -16.52 22.81 -3.72
C GLU A 116 -17.06 22.40 -2.35
N SER A 117 -18.28 21.87 -2.33
CA SER A 117 -18.87 21.38 -1.09
C SER A 117 -18.35 19.98 -0.75
N TYR A 118 -17.92 19.79 0.50
CA TYR A 118 -17.51 18.50 1.05
C TYR A 118 -18.63 17.44 1.06
N LEU A 119 -19.90 17.86 0.95
CA LEU A 119 -21.04 16.95 0.91
C LEU A 119 -21.35 16.43 -0.49
N GLN A 120 -20.66 16.92 -1.52
CA GLN A 120 -20.86 16.41 -2.88
C GLN A 120 -20.42 14.93 -2.94
N PRO A 121 -21.19 14.05 -3.61
CA PRO A 121 -20.86 12.62 -3.68
C PRO A 121 -19.43 12.32 -4.16
N ARG A 122 -18.91 13.12 -5.10
CA ARG A 122 -17.53 13.01 -5.62
C ARG A 122 -16.43 13.28 -4.59
N VAL A 123 -16.75 13.94 -3.48
CA VAL A 123 -15.84 14.20 -2.36
C VAL A 123 -16.14 13.27 -1.18
N LEU A 124 -17.41 13.21 -0.78
CA LEU A 124 -17.84 12.49 0.41
C LEU A 124 -17.61 10.98 0.29
N ILE A 125 -17.94 10.38 -0.86
CA ILE A 125 -17.85 8.92 -1.04
C ILE A 125 -16.38 8.45 -1.02
N PRO A 126 -15.43 9.02 -1.79
CA PRO A 126 -14.02 8.64 -1.69
C PRO A 126 -13.43 8.84 -0.29
N LEU A 127 -13.80 9.93 0.38
CA LEU A 127 -13.30 10.22 1.72
C LEU A 127 -13.81 9.21 2.74
N ALA A 128 -15.11 8.89 2.71
CA ALA A 128 -15.69 7.87 3.56
C ALA A 128 -15.06 6.49 3.30
N LEU A 129 -14.84 6.15 2.03
CA LEU A 129 -14.19 4.89 1.65
C LEU A 129 -12.73 4.83 2.11
N TYR A 130 -11.98 5.94 2.02
CA TYR A 130 -10.64 6.03 2.58
C TYR A 130 -10.63 5.77 4.09
N VAL A 131 -11.56 6.36 4.85
CA VAL A 131 -11.64 6.14 6.31
C VAL A 131 -11.98 4.67 6.61
N LEU A 132 -12.94 4.09 5.89
CA LEU A 132 -13.33 2.69 6.07
C LEU A 132 -12.17 1.73 5.77
N THR A 133 -11.45 1.93 4.68
CA THR A 133 -10.29 1.12 4.27
C THR A 133 -9.13 1.28 5.26
N ALA A 134 -8.85 2.50 5.73
CA ALA A 134 -7.85 2.74 6.77
C ALA A 134 -8.18 2.02 8.08
N ILE A 135 -9.46 2.02 8.50
CA ILE A 135 -9.92 1.28 9.68
C ILE A 135 -9.81 -0.23 9.46
N ALA A 136 -10.31 -0.76 8.34
CA ALA A 136 -10.23 -2.19 8.03
C ALA A 136 -8.77 -2.67 7.99
N GLY A 137 -7.89 -1.90 7.35
CA GLY A 137 -6.46 -2.15 7.28
C GLY A 137 -5.79 -2.18 8.66
N SER A 138 -6.01 -1.16 9.48
CA SER A 138 -5.33 -0.99 10.78
C SER A 138 -5.91 -1.84 11.91
N ALA A 139 -7.22 -2.02 11.97
CA ALA A 139 -7.90 -2.71 13.07
C ALA A 139 -8.12 -4.21 12.80
N ILE A 140 -8.23 -4.64 11.54
CA ILE A 140 -8.57 -6.02 11.18
C ILE A 140 -7.39 -6.70 10.48
N SER A 141 -7.00 -6.17 9.32
CA SER A 141 -6.03 -6.82 8.44
C SER A 141 -4.63 -6.91 9.06
N ALA A 142 -4.05 -5.79 9.52
CA ALA A 142 -2.70 -5.78 10.08
C ALA A 142 -2.56 -6.68 11.34
N PRO A 143 -3.45 -6.58 12.36
CA PRO A 143 -3.45 -7.51 13.49
C PRO A 143 -3.70 -8.96 13.08
N GLY A 144 -4.56 -9.19 12.07
CA GLY A 144 -4.85 -10.50 11.50
C GLY A 144 -3.61 -11.18 10.92
N TYR A 145 -2.86 -10.48 10.09
CA TYR A 145 -1.60 -11.00 9.52
C TYR A 145 -0.54 -11.23 10.58
N LEU A 146 -0.41 -10.36 11.59
CA LEU A 146 0.52 -10.59 12.70
C LEU A 146 0.16 -11.86 13.50
N LYS A 147 -1.12 -12.09 13.77
CA LYS A 147 -1.60 -13.32 14.43
C LYS A 147 -1.34 -14.56 13.56
N LEU A 148 -1.52 -14.45 12.24
CA LEU A 148 -1.25 -15.51 11.29
C LEU A 148 0.23 -15.90 11.27
N LEU A 149 1.14 -14.92 11.23
CA LEU A 149 2.59 -15.17 11.27
C LEU A 149 3.00 -15.91 12.54
N ARG A 150 2.49 -15.50 13.71
CA ARG A 150 2.75 -16.21 14.98
C ARG A 150 2.24 -17.65 14.97
N LEU A 151 1.07 -17.88 14.37
CA LEU A 151 0.52 -19.23 14.26
C LEU A 151 1.41 -20.13 13.39
N ALA A 152 1.93 -19.57 12.28
CA ALA A 152 2.85 -20.27 11.40
C ALA A 152 4.22 -20.53 12.06
N ASP A 153 4.72 -19.60 12.86
CA ASP A 153 5.96 -19.81 13.63
C ASP A 153 5.82 -20.97 14.64
N GLN A 154 4.60 -21.24 15.13
CA GLN A 154 4.31 -22.31 16.09
C GLN A 154 4.05 -23.68 15.44
N HIS A 155 3.32 -23.72 14.32
CA HIS A 155 2.82 -24.98 13.74
C HIS A 155 3.45 -25.34 12.40
N GLY A 156 4.25 -24.43 11.84
CA GLY A 156 4.79 -24.51 10.49
C GLY A 156 3.93 -23.80 9.44
N PRO A 157 4.54 -23.42 8.31
CA PRO A 157 3.90 -22.60 7.28
C PRO A 157 2.74 -23.28 6.54
N ASP A 158 2.80 -24.61 6.39
CA ASP A 158 1.81 -25.38 5.64
C ASP A 158 0.71 -25.99 6.53
N HIS A 159 0.69 -25.64 7.81
CA HIS A 159 -0.30 -26.19 8.76
C HIS A 159 -1.73 -25.76 8.37
N PRO A 160 -2.74 -26.66 8.38
CA PRO A 160 -4.11 -26.35 7.96
C PRO A 160 -4.72 -25.13 8.65
N ALA A 161 -4.41 -24.93 9.94
CA ALA A 161 -4.90 -23.78 10.71
C ALA A 161 -4.40 -22.43 10.17
N VAL A 162 -3.18 -22.38 9.60
CA VAL A 162 -2.64 -21.17 8.94
C VAL A 162 -3.45 -20.87 7.69
N ARG A 163 -3.70 -21.89 6.85
CA ARG A 163 -4.48 -21.73 5.61
C ARG A 163 -5.92 -21.28 5.88
N GLN A 164 -6.58 -21.86 6.89
CA GLN A 164 -7.94 -21.49 7.29
C GLN A 164 -8.02 -20.03 7.79
N ARG A 165 -6.99 -19.52 8.46
CA ARG A 165 -6.93 -18.12 8.92
C ARG A 165 -6.58 -17.14 7.80
N LEU A 166 -5.81 -17.57 6.81
CA LEU A 166 -5.37 -16.71 5.71
C LEU A 166 -6.50 -16.41 4.71
N GLN A 167 -7.35 -17.40 4.39
CA GLN A 167 -8.40 -17.22 3.37
C GLN A 167 -9.35 -16.05 3.65
N PRO A 168 -9.92 -15.88 4.86
CA PRO A 168 -10.79 -14.75 5.16
C PRO A 168 -10.08 -13.39 5.06
N LEU A 169 -8.82 -13.31 5.48
CA LEU A 169 -8.02 -12.07 5.39
C LEU A 169 -7.75 -11.69 3.94
N ALA A 170 -7.41 -12.67 3.10
CA ALA A 170 -7.21 -12.45 1.67
C ALA A 170 -8.52 -12.01 0.99
N TRP A 171 -9.64 -12.62 1.35
CA TRP A 171 -10.97 -12.24 0.82
C TRP A 171 -11.41 -10.85 1.24
N LEU A 172 -11.24 -10.49 2.51
CA LEU A 172 -11.54 -9.15 3.00
C LEU A 172 -10.78 -8.09 2.19
N ASN A 173 -9.46 -8.28 2.01
CA ASN A 173 -8.63 -7.34 1.27
C ASN A 173 -8.99 -7.28 -0.24
N ARG A 174 -9.47 -8.38 -0.84
CA ARG A 174 -9.99 -8.38 -2.21
C ARG A 174 -11.29 -7.58 -2.34
N ILE A 175 -12.22 -7.76 -1.40
CA ILE A 175 -13.48 -7.02 -1.38
C ILE A 175 -13.21 -5.52 -1.19
N GLU A 176 -12.33 -5.18 -0.25
CA GLU A 176 -11.90 -3.81 0.01
C GLU A 176 -11.32 -3.16 -1.26
N LEU A 177 -10.40 -3.85 -1.93
CA LEU A 177 -9.81 -3.36 -3.18
C LEU A 177 -10.84 -3.23 -4.30
N ALA A 178 -11.74 -4.21 -4.45
CA ALA A 178 -12.80 -4.17 -5.45
C ALA A 178 -13.75 -2.99 -5.22
N LEU A 179 -14.07 -2.67 -3.96
CA LEU A 179 -14.86 -1.50 -3.59
C LEU A 179 -14.14 -0.20 -3.97
N VAL A 180 -12.85 -0.06 -3.62
CA VAL A 180 -12.04 1.13 -3.97
C VAL A 180 -11.99 1.34 -5.48
N VAL A 181 -11.68 0.29 -6.24
CA VAL A 181 -11.60 0.35 -7.70
C VAL A 181 -12.96 0.62 -8.32
N GLY A 182 -14.02 -0.09 -7.88
CA GLY A 182 -15.36 0.05 -8.44
C GLY A 182 -16.00 1.41 -8.16
N VAL A 183 -15.84 1.93 -6.94
CA VAL A 183 -16.30 3.29 -6.58
C VAL A 183 -15.51 4.33 -7.36
N GLY A 184 -14.18 4.19 -7.42
CA GLY A 184 -13.33 5.09 -8.20
C GLY A 184 -13.75 5.12 -9.68
N PHE A 185 -14.00 3.96 -10.28
CA PHE A 185 -14.49 3.85 -11.65
C PHE A 185 -15.85 4.53 -11.83
N THR A 186 -16.79 4.28 -10.92
CA THR A 186 -18.13 4.88 -10.99
C THR A 186 -18.08 6.41 -10.93
N LEU A 187 -17.26 6.95 -10.02
CA LEU A 187 -17.10 8.38 -9.87
C LEU A 187 -16.43 9.03 -11.08
N LEU A 188 -15.40 8.38 -11.64
CA LEU A 188 -14.76 8.84 -12.88
C LEU A 188 -15.73 8.81 -14.07
N ALA A 189 -16.53 7.75 -14.20
CA ALA A 189 -17.53 7.64 -15.25
C ALA A 189 -18.61 8.72 -15.14
N SER A 190 -18.97 9.14 -13.92
CA SER A 190 -19.94 10.21 -13.69
C SER A 190 -19.40 11.64 -13.91
N ALA A 191 -18.09 11.77 -14.17
CA ALA A 191 -17.43 13.06 -14.35
C ALA A 191 -17.24 13.46 -15.83
N ILE A 192 -17.61 12.58 -16.77
CA ILE A 192 -17.62 12.80 -18.22
C ILE A 192 -19.04 13.20 -18.65
#